data_AF-A0A344ANU6-F1
#
_entry.id   AF-A0A344ANU6-F1
#
_cell.length_a   1.000
_cell.length_b   1.000
_cell.length_c   1.000
_cell.angle_alpha   90.00
_cell.angle_beta   90.00
_cell.angle_gamma   90.00
#
_symmetry.space_group_name_H-M   'P 1'
#
loop_
_entity.id
_entity.type
_entity.pdbx_description
1 polymer ?
#
loop_
_entity_poly.entity_id
_entity_poly.type
_entity_poly.pdbx_seq_one_letter_code
_entity_poly.pdbx_strand_id
1 'polypeptide(L)'
;MIGSVFFWALLSSLIAFYQSSFFSGISSSGYSVNVWASSFECGFIGHLVKINNFGVGFFIMLVFFVLFDLEISLLLNAAFQYEFSGNLFYYSFFVMLLSVGFFFEVCFGYVGWSK
;
A
#
# COMPACT_ATOMS: atom_id res chain seq x y z
N MET A 1 6.10 -34.20 -1.76
CA MET A 1 5.07 -33.61 -0.87
C MET A 1 5.44 -33.76 0.61
N ILE A 2 5.80 -34.95 1.11
CA ILE A 2 6.22 -35.10 2.53
C ILE A 2 7.48 -34.28 2.88
N GLY A 3 8.50 -34.27 2.00
CA GLY A 3 9.74 -33.55 2.24
C GLY A 3 9.59 -32.02 2.27
N SER A 4 8.69 -31.47 1.45
CA SER A 4 8.38 -30.03 1.48
C SER A 4 7.65 -29.65 2.78
N VAL A 5 6.74 -30.50 3.27
CA VAL A 5 6.05 -30.27 4.56
C VAL A 5 7.04 -30.30 5.73
N PHE A 6 7.98 -31.24 5.72
CA PHE A 6 9.01 -31.33 6.77
C PHE A 6 9.95 -30.12 6.77
N PHE A 7 10.34 -29.64 5.59
CA PHE A 7 11.17 -28.44 5.46
C PHE A 7 10.46 -27.19 6.02
N TRP A 8 9.19 -26.99 5.68
CA TRP A 8 8.40 -25.87 6.20
C TRP A 8 8.15 -25.98 7.72
N ALA A 9 7.97 -27.19 8.25
CA ALA A 9 7.82 -27.42 9.69
C ALA A 9 9.12 -27.15 10.48
N LEU A 10 10.27 -27.53 9.92
CA LEU A 10 11.56 -27.19 10.51
C LEU A 10 11.81 -25.68 10.50
N LEU A 11 11.52 -25.01 9.38
CA LEU A 11 11.63 -23.56 9.29
C LEU A 11 10.74 -22.84 10.32
N SER A 12 9.48 -23.24 10.45
CA SER A 12 8.55 -22.60 11.40
C SER A 12 8.98 -22.82 12.86
N SER A 13 9.48 -24.01 13.21
CA SER A 13 9.98 -24.28 14.56
C SER A 13 11.25 -23.49 14.92
N LEU A 14 12.17 -23.29 13.97
CA LEU A 14 13.36 -22.44 14.18
C LEU A 14 12.98 -20.97 14.37
N ILE A 15 12.02 -20.47 13.58
CA ILE A 15 11.51 -19.10 13.72
C ILE A 15 10.82 -18.91 15.07
N ALA A 16 9.99 -19.87 15.50
CA ALA A 16 9.32 -19.84 16.79
C ALA A 16 10.29 -19.92 17.97
N PHE A 17 11.37 -20.70 17.85
CA PHE A 17 12.43 -20.76 18.86
C PHE A 17 13.14 -19.41 19.00
N TYR A 18 13.43 -18.74 17.88
CA TYR A 18 14.05 -17.41 17.90
C TYR A 18 13.14 -16.33 18.52
N GLN A 19 11.82 -16.42 18.28
CA GLN A 19 10.84 -15.48 18.85
C GLN A 19 10.44 -15.80 20.30
N SER A 20 10.93 -16.90 20.86
CA SER A 20 10.58 -17.33 22.21
C SER A 20 10.93 -16.27 23.27
N SER A 21 10.11 -16.22 24.32
CA SER A 21 10.20 -15.24 25.42
C SER A 21 11.56 -15.19 26.12
N PHE A 22 12.41 -16.21 25.94
CA PHE A 22 13.79 -16.26 26.41
C PHE A 22 14.70 -15.23 25.71
N PHE A 23 14.51 -15.01 24.41
CA PHE A 23 15.32 -14.07 23.62
C PHE A 23 14.63 -12.72 23.40
N SER A 24 13.31 -12.62 23.53
CA SER A 24 12.61 -11.35 23.30
C SER A 24 12.66 -10.39 24.50
N GLY A 25 12.97 -10.87 25.71
CA GLY A 25 13.28 -10.03 26.88
C GLY A 25 12.25 -8.92 27.10
N ILE A 26 10.96 -9.22 26.87
CA ILE A 26 9.86 -8.26 26.98
C ILE A 26 9.51 -8.09 28.45
N SER A 27 9.66 -6.88 28.96
CA SER A 27 9.24 -6.53 30.31
C SER A 27 7.72 -6.37 30.40
N SER A 28 7.15 -6.39 31.62
CA SER A 28 5.71 -6.24 31.90
C SER A 28 5.07 -4.95 31.37
N SER A 29 5.90 -4.04 30.88
CA SER A 29 5.51 -2.75 30.35
C SER A 29 5.64 -2.66 28.81
N GLY A 30 5.89 -3.78 28.14
CA GLY A 30 5.87 -3.89 26.68
C GLY A 30 7.17 -3.46 25.97
N TYR A 31 8.15 -2.92 26.70
CA TYR A 31 9.47 -2.64 26.13
C TYR A 31 10.35 -3.89 26.13
N SER A 32 10.92 -4.17 24.96
CA SER A 32 12.01 -5.13 24.79
C SER A 32 13.27 -4.58 25.45
N VAL A 33 13.79 -5.28 26.47
CA VAL A 33 15.05 -4.91 27.14
C VAL A 33 16.26 -5.17 26.23
N ASN A 34 16.09 -6.03 25.23
CA ASN A 34 17.11 -6.30 24.23
C ASN A 34 17.13 -5.18 23.16
N VAL A 35 18.20 -4.38 23.15
CA VAL A 35 18.43 -3.30 22.19
C VAL A 35 18.33 -3.78 20.75
N TRP A 36 18.81 -5.00 20.48
CA TRP A 36 18.76 -5.66 19.17
C TRP A 36 17.34 -5.98 18.68
N ALA A 37 16.38 -6.16 19.61
CA ALA A 37 14.99 -6.48 19.30
C ALA A 37 14.07 -5.24 19.42
N SER A 38 14.62 -4.09 19.82
CA SER A 38 13.86 -2.85 20.00
C SER A 38 13.77 -2.04 18.70
N SER A 39 12.70 -1.24 18.56
CA SER A 39 12.60 -0.27 17.46
C SER A 39 13.73 0.75 17.55
N PHE A 40 14.39 1.04 16.43
CA PHE A 40 15.40 2.09 16.37
C PHE A 40 14.76 3.47 16.56
N GLU A 41 15.09 4.13 17.67
CA GLU A 41 14.70 5.52 17.97
C GLU A 41 15.93 6.42 18.12
N CYS A 42 16.90 6.25 17.21
CA CYS A 42 18.11 7.09 17.18
C CYS A 42 18.89 7.12 18.52
N GLY A 43 18.88 6.02 19.28
CA GLY A 43 19.60 5.90 20.56
C GLY A 43 18.81 6.34 21.80
N PHE A 44 17.55 6.78 21.65
CA PHE A 44 16.65 7.09 22.76
C PHE A 44 15.85 5.87 23.22
N ILE A 45 15.40 5.89 24.48
CA ILE A 45 14.45 4.89 25.00
C ILE A 45 13.08 5.20 24.40
N GLY A 46 12.55 4.22 23.66
CA GLY A 46 11.22 4.29 23.07
C GLY A 46 10.13 4.43 24.11
N HIS A 47 9.64 5.65 24.25
CA HIS A 47 8.53 5.99 25.13
C HIS A 47 7.45 6.59 24.26
N LEU A 48 6.69 5.77 23.54
CA LEU A 48 5.32 6.00 23.07
C LEU A 48 4.91 4.90 22.07
N VAL A 49 3.61 4.62 22.00
CA VAL A 49 3.02 3.82 20.93
C VAL A 49 3.27 4.57 19.61
N LYS A 50 3.84 3.90 18.61
CA LYS A 50 3.95 4.43 17.25
C LYS A 50 2.55 4.63 16.67
N ILE A 51 1.98 5.81 16.87
CA ILE A 51 0.77 6.23 16.17
C ILE A 51 1.22 6.67 14.79
N ASN A 52 1.01 5.80 13.81
CA ASN A 52 1.15 6.10 12.41
C ASN A 52 0.05 7.11 12.04
N ASN A 53 0.38 8.39 12.05
CA ASN A 53 -0.47 9.43 11.48
C ASN A 53 -0.43 9.30 9.96
N PHE A 54 -1.26 8.42 9.43
CA PHE A 54 -1.45 8.30 8.00
C PHE A 54 -2.16 9.56 7.49
N GLY A 55 -1.50 10.27 6.58
CA GLY A 55 -2.07 11.48 6.00
C GLY A 55 -3.33 11.15 5.20
N VAL A 56 -4.43 11.85 5.51
CA VAL A 56 -5.70 11.75 4.76
C VAL A 56 -5.49 11.98 3.26
N GLY A 57 -4.49 12.81 2.88
CA GLY A 57 -4.13 13.02 1.48
C GLY A 57 -3.70 11.74 0.75
N PHE A 58 -2.92 10.87 1.39
CA PHE A 58 -2.50 9.61 0.76
C PHE A 58 -3.70 8.67 0.57
N PHE A 59 -4.64 8.65 1.53
CA PHE A 59 -5.87 7.88 1.39
C PHE A 59 -6.68 8.34 0.17
N ILE A 60 -6.86 9.64 0.00
CA ILE A 60 -7.60 10.22 -1.13
C ILE A 60 -6.91 9.91 -2.46
N MET A 61 -5.58 10.00 -2.51
CA MET A 61 -4.78 9.63 -3.69
C MET A 61 -4.96 8.17 -4.10
N LEU A 62 -5.05 7.24 -3.14
CA LEU A 62 -5.33 5.83 -3.45
C LEU A 62 -6.70 5.63 -4.07
N VAL A 63 -7.73 6.35 -3.60
CA VAL A 63 -9.09 6.24 -4.14
C VAL A 63 -9.14 6.74 -5.58
N PHE A 64 -8.53 7.89 -5.87
CA PHE A 64 -8.45 8.42 -7.25
C PHE A 64 -7.62 7.52 -8.16
N PHE A 65 -6.53 6.95 -7.67
CA PHE A 65 -5.73 5.97 -8.42
C PHE A 65 -6.56 4.76 -8.87
N VAL A 66 -7.37 4.20 -7.98
CA VAL A 66 -8.25 3.06 -8.31
C VAL A 66 -9.32 3.45 -9.34
N LEU A 67 -9.89 4.65 -9.23
CA LEU A 67 -10.86 5.15 -10.21
C LEU A 67 -10.23 5.32 -11.60
N PHE A 68 -9.05 5.92 -11.68
CA PHE A 68 -8.35 6.13 -12.94
C PHE A 68 -7.90 4.81 -13.59
N ASP A 69 -7.52 3.81 -12.80
CA ASP A 69 -7.18 2.47 -13.30
C ASP A 69 -8.40 1.74 -13.93
N LEU A 70 -9.57 1.92 -13.33
CA LEU A 70 -10.84 1.42 -13.90
C LEU A 70 -11.16 2.12 -15.22
N GLU A 71 -11.01 3.43 -15.27
CA GLU A 71 -11.27 4.23 -16.47
C GLU A 71 -10.33 3.87 -17.64
N ILE A 72 -9.03 3.65 -17.36
CA ILE A 72 -8.08 3.15 -18.37
C ILE A 72 -8.46 1.75 -18.82
N SER A 73 -8.87 0.86 -17.91
CA SER A 73 -9.29 -0.49 -18.27
C SER A 73 -10.48 -0.47 -19.25
N LEU A 74 -11.39 0.49 -19.09
CA LEU A 74 -12.53 0.69 -19.98
C LEU A 74 -12.08 1.23 -21.35
N LEU A 75 -11.12 2.15 -21.38
CA LEU A 75 -10.50 2.66 -22.60
C LEU A 75 -9.73 1.57 -23.36
N LEU A 76 -9.05 0.68 -22.65
CA LEU A 76 -8.34 -0.45 -23.26
C LEU A 76 -9.30 -1.39 -23.98
N ASN A 77 -10.46 -1.67 -23.39
CA ASN A 77 -11.49 -2.48 -24.03
C ASN A 77 -12.00 -1.86 -25.34
N ALA A 78 -12.06 -0.52 -25.42
CA ALA A 78 -12.41 0.19 -26.66
C ALA A 78 -11.41 -0.07 -27.80
N ALA A 79 -10.11 -0.18 -27.49
CA ALA A 79 -9.07 -0.41 -28.49
C ALA A 79 -9.17 -1.79 -29.17
N PHE A 80 -9.81 -2.77 -28.51
CA PHE A 80 -10.02 -4.11 -29.06
C PHE A 80 -11.32 -4.25 -29.86
N GLN A 81 -12.16 -3.22 -29.95
CA GLN A 81 -13.39 -3.28 -30.73
C GLN A 81 -13.13 -3.07 -32.23
N TYR A 82 -13.77 -3.90 -33.05
CA TYR A 82 -13.60 -3.91 -34.51
C TYR A 82 -14.29 -2.71 -35.21
N GLU A 83 -15.41 -2.20 -34.66
CA GLU A 83 -16.14 -1.05 -35.20
C GLU A 83 -15.74 0.28 -34.55
N PHE A 84 -14.47 0.64 -34.69
CA PHE A 84 -13.93 1.87 -34.09
C PHE A 84 -14.58 3.15 -34.67
N SER A 85 -14.83 3.19 -35.98
CA SER A 85 -15.26 4.41 -36.69
C SER A 85 -16.65 4.91 -36.29
N GLY A 86 -17.59 4.01 -35.99
CA GLY A 86 -18.96 4.38 -35.60
C GLY A 86 -19.06 4.99 -34.20
N ASN A 87 -18.17 4.59 -33.29
CA ASN A 87 -18.20 4.98 -31.88
C ASN A 87 -17.12 6.00 -31.49
N LEU A 88 -16.36 6.51 -32.46
CA LEU A 88 -15.29 7.50 -32.28
C LEU A 88 -15.71 8.71 -31.44
N PHE A 89 -16.93 9.22 -31.64
CA PHE A 89 -17.45 10.36 -30.89
C PHE A 89 -17.62 10.07 -29.40
N TYR A 90 -18.09 8.86 -29.04
CA TYR A 90 -18.23 8.47 -27.64
C TYR A 90 -16.87 8.31 -26.97
N TYR A 91 -15.89 7.75 -27.69
CA TYR A 91 -14.52 7.60 -27.17
C TYR A 91 -13.81 8.93 -26.99
N SER A 92 -13.97 9.87 -27.93
CA SER A 92 -13.39 11.21 -27.79
C SER A 92 -14.04 12.00 -26.65
N PHE A 93 -15.36 11.87 -26.49
CA PHE A 93 -16.08 12.46 -25.35
C PHE A 93 -15.63 11.84 -24.01
N PHE A 94 -15.41 10.53 -23.96
CA PHE A 94 -14.90 9.85 -22.76
C PHE A 94 -13.50 10.33 -22.38
N VAL A 95 -12.59 10.45 -23.35
CA VAL A 95 -11.23 10.99 -23.12
C VAL A 95 -11.29 12.46 -22.67
N MET A 96 -12.22 13.24 -23.20
CA MET A 96 -12.42 14.62 -22.75
C MET A 96 -12.84 14.66 -21.28
N LEU A 97 -13.78 13.82 -20.85
CA LEU A 97 -14.20 13.73 -19.45
C LEU A 97 -13.04 13.32 -18.53
N LEU A 98 -12.21 12.35 -18.95
CA LEU A 98 -11.00 11.96 -18.22
C LEU A 98 -10.05 13.13 -18.02
N SER A 99 -9.76 13.88 -19.09
CA SER A 99 -8.87 15.04 -19.01
C SER A 99 -9.39 16.13 -18.07
N VAL A 100 -10.71 16.35 -18.03
CA VAL A 100 -11.35 17.32 -17.14
C VAL A 100 -11.27 16.86 -15.68
N GLY A 101 -11.54 15.58 -15.41
CA GLY A 101 -11.42 14.99 -14.08
C GLY A 101 -10.00 15.12 -13.52
N PHE A 102 -9.01 14.76 -14.32
CA PHE A 102 -7.59 14.91 -13.95
C PHE A 102 -7.20 16.37 -13.71
N PHE A 103 -7.69 17.30 -14.54
CA PHE A 103 -7.44 18.73 -14.34
C PHE A 103 -7.99 19.23 -13.00
N PHE A 104 -9.21 18.83 -12.62
CA PHE A 104 -9.77 19.16 -11.31
C PHE A 104 -8.92 18.60 -10.17
N GLU A 105 -8.48 17.35 -10.26
CA GLU A 105 -7.64 16.72 -9.23
C GLU A 105 -6.34 17.51 -8.99
N VAL A 106 -5.69 17.94 -10.07
CA VAL A 106 -4.48 18.78 -10.01
C VAL A 106 -4.80 20.17 -9.43
N CYS A 107 -5.89 20.81 -9.85
CA CYS A 107 -6.29 22.14 -9.35
C CYS A 107 -6.66 22.15 -7.87
N PHE A 108 -7.30 21.10 -7.36
CA PHE A 108 -7.60 20.97 -5.93
C PHE A 108 -6.38 20.63 -5.09
N GLY A 109 -5.24 20.31 -5.71
CA GLY A 109 -3.99 20.06 -5.01
C GLY A 109 -3.95 18.70 -4.32
N TYR A 110 -4.83 17.76 -4.66
CA TYR A 110 -4.77 16.38 -4.14
C TYR A 110 -3.46 15.68 -4.55
N VAL A 111 -2.91 16.05 -5.72
CA VAL A 111 -1.62 15.56 -6.22
C VAL A 111 -0.42 16.16 -5.49
N GLY A 112 -0.62 17.32 -4.84
CA GLY A 112 0.44 18.02 -4.13
C GLY A 112 0.80 17.31 -2.84
N TRP A 113 2.07 16.92 -2.70
CA TRP A 113 2.58 16.43 -1.43
C TRP A 113 2.66 17.62 -0.47
N SER A 114 1.84 17.61 0.59
CA SER A 114 2.06 18.54 1.71
C SER A 114 3.48 18.31 2.23
N LYS A 115 4.21 19.41 2.44
CA LYS A 115 5.39 19.38 3.31
C LYS A 115 4.97 19.05 4.74
#